data_AF-A0A7H4LWW5-F1
#
_entry.id   AF-A0A7H4LWW5-F1
#
_cell.length_a   1.000
_cell.length_b   1.000
_cell.length_c   1.000
_cell.angle_alpha   90.00
_cell.angle_beta   90.00
_cell.angle_gamma   90.00
#
_symmetry.space_group_name_H-M   'P 1'
#
loop_
_entity.id
_entity.type
_entity.pdbx_description
1 polymer ?
#
loop_
_entity_poly.entity_id
_entity_poly.type
_entity_poly.pdbx_seq_one_letter_code
_entity_poly.pdbx_strand_id
1 'polypeptide(L)'
;MFSNMPRAHYDEELAHHQEGVLDILQRAGIQVQWNDNDGGCKGACDRVPHQNVTDLKLSGQCIDGECYDEVLFHNLENYIDNLQQDGIIVLHTIGSHGPTYYNRYPAQFKQFTPPATPTRFRAAPSSSSPIPTIIRFCMSIMWSTKR
;
A
#
# COMPACT_ATOMS: atom_id res chain seq x y z
N MET A 1 -6.92 6.23 7.92
CA MET A 1 -6.62 5.25 9.00
C MET A 1 -5.79 5.85 10.13
N PHE A 2 -5.01 6.91 9.88
CA PHE A 2 -4.12 7.49 10.88
C PHE A 2 -4.71 8.66 11.69
N SER A 3 -5.93 9.10 11.38
CA SER A 3 -6.68 10.09 12.16
C SER A 3 -7.51 9.43 13.28
N ASN A 4 -7.85 10.20 14.31
CA ASN A 4 -8.85 9.83 15.33
C ASN A 4 -10.31 9.85 14.81
N MET A 5 -10.54 10.35 13.59
CA MET A 5 -11.88 10.48 13.01
C MET A 5 -12.39 9.17 12.38
N PRO A 6 -13.67 8.82 12.58
CA PRO A 6 -14.29 7.71 11.87
C PRO A 6 -14.53 8.09 10.39
N ARG A 7 -14.61 7.08 9.51
CA ARG A 7 -14.81 7.27 8.06
C ARG A 7 -15.99 8.19 7.72
N ALA A 8 -17.10 8.09 8.45
CA ALA A 8 -18.33 8.84 8.15
C ALA A 8 -18.19 10.35 8.44
N HIS A 9 -17.22 10.74 9.27
CA HIS A 9 -16.98 12.12 9.70
C HIS A 9 -15.51 12.49 9.50
N TYR A 10 -14.88 11.92 8.48
CA TYR A 10 -13.52 12.28 8.13
C TYR A 10 -13.50 13.65 7.47
N ASP A 11 -12.66 14.53 8.00
CA ASP A 11 -12.35 15.84 7.45
C ASP A 11 -10.86 15.88 7.13
N GLU A 12 -10.52 16.07 5.85
CA GLU A 12 -9.14 16.06 5.37
C GLU A 12 -8.35 17.25 5.89
N GLU A 13 -8.92 18.46 5.83
CA GLU A 13 -8.26 19.68 6.27
C GLU A 13 -7.96 19.60 7.78
N LEU A 14 -8.95 19.17 8.57
CA LEU A 14 -8.76 18.97 10.00
C LEU A 14 -7.74 17.84 10.29
N ALA A 15 -7.72 16.76 9.49
CA ALA A 15 -6.73 15.68 9.64
C ALA A 15 -5.30 16.19 9.47
N HIS A 16 -5.06 17.12 8.54
CA HIS A 16 -3.73 17.71 8.33
C HIS A 16 -3.30 18.63 9.49
N HIS A 17 -4.24 19.27 10.17
CA HIS A 17 -3.98 20.23 11.26
C HIS A 17 -4.04 19.63 12.68
N GLN A 18 -4.24 18.33 12.81
CA GLN A 18 -4.24 17.64 14.10
C GLN A 18 -3.26 16.47 14.11
N GLU A 19 -2.93 16.02 15.32
CA GLU A 19 -2.11 14.83 15.51
C GLU A 19 -2.88 13.56 15.15
N GLY A 20 -2.22 12.70 14.39
CA GLY A 20 -2.63 11.33 14.12
C GLY A 20 -2.00 10.34 15.09
N VAL A 21 -2.30 9.06 14.88
CA VAL A 21 -1.78 7.97 15.72
C VAL A 21 -0.25 7.90 15.71
N LEU A 22 0.41 8.18 14.57
CA LEU A 22 1.87 8.10 14.47
C LEU A 22 2.56 9.21 15.28
N ASP A 23 1.96 10.42 15.31
CA ASP A 23 2.44 11.53 16.13
C ASP A 23 2.37 11.17 17.63
N ILE A 24 1.25 10.56 18.05
CA ILE A 24 1.02 10.14 19.42
C ILE A 24 2.01 9.04 19.84
N LEU A 25 2.22 8.03 18.98
CA LEU A 25 3.16 6.93 19.24
C LEU A 25 4.59 7.45 19.39
N GLN A 26 5.03 8.33 18.48
CA GLN A 26 6.35 8.95 18.55
C GLN A 26 6.53 9.74 19.85
N ARG A 27 5.54 10.56 20.23
CA ARG A 27 5.56 11.31 21.49
C ARG A 27 5.56 10.41 22.73
N ALA A 28 4.94 9.24 22.65
CA ALA A 28 4.97 8.23 23.71
C ALA A 28 6.31 7.48 23.82
N GLY A 29 7.28 7.79 22.95
CA GLY A 29 8.61 7.16 22.95
C GLY A 29 8.71 5.91 22.08
N ILE A 30 7.69 5.58 21.29
CA ILE A 30 7.76 4.48 20.31
C ILE A 30 8.52 4.98 19.07
N GLN A 31 9.51 4.24 18.60
CA GLN A 31 10.18 4.60 17.34
C GLN A 31 9.24 4.36 16.17
N VAL A 32 9.07 5.36 15.30
CA VAL A 32 8.21 5.27 14.12
C VAL A 32 9.07 5.35 12.87
N GLN A 33 8.83 4.45 11.91
CA GLN A 33 9.40 4.52 10.56
C GLN A 33 8.31 4.24 9.52
N TRP A 34 8.26 5.05 8.47
CA TRP A 34 7.40 4.82 7.31
C TRP A 34 8.23 4.55 6.06
N ASN A 35 8.00 3.41 5.41
CA ASN A 35 8.59 3.09 4.11
C ASN A 35 7.48 3.15 3.05
N ASP A 36 7.64 4.02 2.06
CA ASP A 36 6.64 4.28 1.03
C ASP A 36 7.02 3.71 -0.34
N ASN A 37 6.12 2.94 -0.94
CA ASN A 37 6.23 2.45 -2.31
C ASN A 37 4.98 2.79 -3.17
N ASP A 38 4.09 3.69 -2.71
CA ASP A 38 2.79 3.97 -3.35
C ASP A 38 2.64 5.44 -3.80
N GLY A 39 3.76 6.15 -3.95
CA GLY A 39 3.74 7.56 -4.39
C GLY A 39 3.31 8.52 -3.28
N GLY A 40 3.64 8.20 -2.03
CA GLY A 40 3.58 9.09 -0.87
C GLY A 40 2.47 8.77 0.13
N CYS A 41 2.71 9.19 1.37
CA CYS A 41 1.89 8.87 2.55
C CYS A 41 0.67 9.79 2.76
N LYS A 42 0.36 10.67 1.80
CA LYS A 42 -0.77 11.62 1.85
C LYS A 42 -0.82 12.45 3.14
N GLY A 43 0.33 12.92 3.61
CA GLY A 43 0.46 13.74 4.81
C GLY A 43 0.52 12.97 6.14
N ALA A 44 0.22 11.66 6.14
CA ALA A 44 0.16 10.87 7.37
C ALA A 44 1.54 10.64 8.03
N CYS A 45 2.61 10.73 7.24
CA CYS A 45 3.98 10.47 7.69
C CYS A 45 4.86 11.73 7.81
N ASP A 46 4.33 12.91 7.47
CA ASP A 46 5.13 14.15 7.34
C ASP A 46 5.89 14.55 8.63
N ARG A 47 5.42 14.07 9.78
CA ARG A 47 5.92 14.41 11.13
C ARG A 47 6.66 13.27 11.82
N VAL A 48 6.94 12.17 11.12
CA VAL A 48 7.70 11.02 11.61
C VAL A 48 8.81 10.65 10.61
N PRO A 49 9.87 9.92 11.02
CA PRO A 49 10.85 9.38 10.09
C PRO A 49 10.17 8.58 8.98
N HIS A 50 10.46 8.97 7.73
CA HIS A 50 9.87 8.34 6.56
C HIS A 50 10.87 8.34 5.40
N GLN A 51 10.72 7.38 4.51
CA GLN A 51 11.48 7.28 3.27
C GLN A 51 10.59 6.82 2.13
N ASN A 52 10.85 7.35 0.95
CA ASN A 52 10.30 6.81 -0.29
C ASN A 52 11.28 5.76 -0.83
N VAL A 53 10.90 4.49 -0.80
CA VAL A 53 11.81 3.40 -1.22
C VAL A 53 12.00 3.35 -2.72
N THR A 54 11.13 3.99 -3.52
CA THR A 54 11.35 4.10 -4.97
C THR A 54 12.57 4.96 -5.30
N ASP A 55 12.92 5.91 -4.43
CA ASP A 55 14.06 6.82 -4.63
C ASP A 55 15.41 6.12 -4.43
N LEU A 56 15.41 4.93 -3.82
CA LEU A 56 16.61 4.10 -3.66
C LEU A 56 17.11 3.51 -4.99
N LYS A 57 16.26 3.46 -6.03
CA LYS A 57 16.60 3.00 -7.39
C LYS A 57 17.31 1.64 -7.40
N LEU A 58 16.80 0.69 -6.64
CA LEU A 58 17.35 -0.66 -6.54
C LEU A 58 17.30 -1.36 -7.91
N SER A 59 18.45 -1.85 -8.36
CA SER A 59 18.57 -2.46 -9.69
C SER A 59 17.66 -3.68 -9.84
N GLY A 60 16.90 -3.74 -10.93
CA GLY A 60 16.01 -4.86 -11.26
C GLY A 60 14.70 -4.92 -10.46
N GLN A 61 14.45 -3.97 -9.56
CA GLN A 61 13.27 -3.97 -8.69
C GLN A 61 12.15 -3.04 -9.16
N CYS A 62 12.44 -2.14 -10.09
CA CYS A 62 11.53 -1.09 -10.52
C CYS A 62 11.32 -1.09 -12.04
N ILE A 63 10.10 -0.80 -12.46
CA ILE A 63 9.65 -0.70 -13.85
C ILE A 63 8.99 0.67 -13.98
N ASP A 64 9.58 1.55 -14.82
CA ASP A 64 9.04 2.89 -15.10
C ASP A 64 8.74 3.75 -13.85
N GLY A 65 9.55 3.59 -12.80
CA GLY A 65 9.42 4.34 -11.54
C GLY A 65 8.50 3.68 -10.50
N GLU A 66 7.78 2.62 -10.85
CA GLU A 66 7.01 1.80 -9.89
C GLU A 66 7.85 0.57 -9.50
N CYS A 67 7.98 0.27 -8.21
CA CYS A 67 8.78 -0.86 -7.73
C CYS A 67 7.90 -1.99 -7.18
N TYR A 68 8.42 -3.22 -7.21
CA TYR A 68 7.80 -4.33 -6.49
C TYR A 68 7.83 -4.05 -4.98
N ASP A 69 6.78 -4.43 -4.25
CA ASP A 69 6.70 -4.18 -2.80
C ASP A 69 7.82 -4.84 -1.98
N GLU A 70 8.57 -5.78 -2.56
CA GLU A 70 9.76 -6.36 -1.93
C GLU A 70 10.83 -5.31 -1.58
N VAL A 71 10.86 -4.16 -2.28
CA VAL A 71 11.79 -3.07 -1.95
C VAL A 71 11.56 -2.45 -0.57
N LEU A 72 10.36 -2.61 0.00
CA LEU A 72 10.01 -2.09 1.33
C LEU A 72 10.83 -2.76 2.45
N PHE A 73 11.40 -3.94 2.18
CA PHE A 73 12.26 -4.69 3.11
C PHE A 73 13.74 -4.32 3.00
N HIS A 74 14.13 -3.46 2.05
CA HIS A 74 15.52 -3.06 1.89
C HIS A 74 16.06 -2.39 3.17
N ASN A 75 17.17 -2.94 3.70
CA ASN A 75 17.80 -2.52 4.97
C ASN A 75 16.88 -2.57 6.20
N LEU A 76 15.73 -3.25 6.13
CA LEU A 76 14.80 -3.28 7.24
C LEU A 76 15.35 -4.06 8.45
N GLU A 77 16.10 -5.15 8.19
CA GLU A 77 16.80 -5.91 9.23
C GLU A 77 17.78 -5.02 10.00
N ASN A 78 18.62 -4.27 9.29
CA ASN A 78 19.55 -3.33 9.91
C ASN A 78 18.82 -2.28 10.77
N TYR A 79 17.68 -1.76 10.31
CA TYR A 79 16.88 -0.83 11.11
C TYR A 79 16.37 -1.49 12.41
N ILE A 80 15.82 -2.70 12.29
CA ILE A 80 15.30 -3.48 13.43
C ILE A 80 16.42 -3.78 14.44
N ASP A 81 17.59 -4.20 13.98
CA ASP A 81 18.75 -4.53 14.83
C ASP A 81 19.28 -3.33 15.63
N ASN A 82 18.98 -2.10 15.17
CA ASN A 82 19.40 -0.87 15.84
C ASN A 82 18.30 -0.24 16.71
N LEU A 83 17.09 -0.82 16.78
CA LEU A 83 16.03 -0.34 17.65
C LEU A 83 16.46 -0.44 19.13
N GLN A 84 16.32 0.66 19.87
CA GLN A 84 16.68 0.74 21.29
C GLN A 84 15.47 0.58 22.23
N GLN A 85 14.27 0.64 21.67
CA GLN A 85 12.98 0.58 22.36
C GLN A 85 11.92 0.05 21.39
N ASP A 86 10.68 -0.08 21.85
CA ASP A 86 9.56 -0.51 21.02
C ASP A 86 9.45 0.37 19.76
N GLY A 87 9.16 -0.28 18.65
CA GLY A 87 9.09 0.35 17.33
C GLY A 87 7.84 -0.06 16.57
N ILE A 88 7.35 0.85 15.73
CA ILE A 88 6.34 0.59 14.72
C ILE A 88 6.90 0.98 13.36
N ILE A 89 6.79 0.04 12.41
CA ILE A 89 7.19 0.24 11.03
C ILE A 89 5.93 0.15 10.18
N VAL A 90 5.67 1.19 9.38
CA VAL A 90 4.61 1.20 8.38
C VAL A 90 5.22 0.92 7.01
N LEU A 91 4.75 -0.14 6.35
CA LEU A 91 5.10 -0.49 4.98
C LEU A 91 3.92 -0.13 4.08
N HIS A 92 4.03 0.95 3.30
CA HIS A 92 2.98 1.43 2.42
C HIS A 92 3.19 0.86 1.02
N THR A 93 2.40 -0.17 0.70
CA THR A 93 2.52 -0.97 -0.52
C THR A 93 1.76 -0.35 -1.69
N ILE A 94 2.31 -0.47 -2.90
CA ILE A 94 1.55 -0.18 -4.14
C ILE A 94 0.48 -1.27 -4.39
N GLY A 95 0.76 -2.49 -3.95
CA GLY A 95 -0.16 -3.61 -3.98
C GLY A 95 -0.79 -3.83 -5.35
N SER A 96 -2.10 -3.58 -5.45
CA SER A 96 -2.89 -3.80 -6.67
C SER A 96 -3.21 -2.50 -7.43
N HIS A 97 -2.41 -1.45 -7.28
CA HIS A 97 -2.64 -0.18 -7.98
C HIS A 97 -2.65 -0.38 -9.51
N GLY A 98 -3.70 0.12 -10.16
CA GLY A 98 -3.89 0.09 -11.61
C GLY A 98 -3.43 1.37 -12.30
N PRO A 99 -3.50 1.45 -13.64
CA PRO A 99 -3.95 0.41 -14.56
C PRO A 99 -2.89 -0.64 -14.90
N THR A 100 -1.66 -0.48 -14.39
CA THR A 100 -0.49 -1.33 -14.69
C THR A 100 -0.43 -2.58 -13.80
N TYR A 101 -1.56 -3.27 -13.59
CA TYR A 101 -1.64 -4.46 -12.72
C TYR A 101 -0.60 -5.54 -13.05
N TYR A 102 -0.28 -5.70 -14.34
CA TYR A 102 0.72 -6.67 -14.82
C TYR A 102 2.16 -6.36 -14.38
N ASN A 103 2.43 -5.15 -13.89
CA ASN A 103 3.71 -4.73 -13.31
C ASN A 103 3.76 -4.94 -11.78
N ARG A 104 2.68 -5.38 -11.14
CA ARG A 104 2.63 -5.54 -9.67
C ARG A 104 3.25 -6.84 -9.17
N TYR A 105 3.53 -7.79 -10.04
CA TYR A 105 3.96 -9.12 -9.65
C TYR A 105 4.94 -9.75 -10.65
N PRO A 106 6.01 -10.43 -10.17
CA PRO A 106 6.94 -11.14 -11.03
C PRO A 106 6.27 -12.32 -11.76
N ALA A 107 6.95 -12.81 -12.79
CA ALA A 107 6.42 -13.84 -13.70
C ALA A 107 5.97 -15.12 -12.98
N GLN A 108 6.63 -15.51 -11.89
CA GLN A 108 6.29 -16.68 -11.08
C GLN A 108 4.89 -16.63 -10.44
N PHE A 109 4.31 -15.44 -10.28
CA PHE A 109 2.96 -15.27 -9.74
C PHE A 109 1.89 -15.12 -10.83
N LYS A 110 2.24 -15.25 -12.13
CA LYS A 110 1.29 -15.23 -13.26
C LYS A 110 0.48 -16.53 -13.36
N GLN A 111 -0.42 -16.76 -12.41
CA GLN A 111 -1.28 -17.95 -12.39
C GLN A 111 -2.47 -17.86 -13.36
N PHE A 112 -3.10 -16.69 -13.46
CA PHE A 112 -4.26 -16.47 -14.33
C PHE A 112 -3.86 -15.89 -15.68
N THR A 113 -4.25 -16.56 -16.77
CA THR A 113 -3.92 -16.17 -18.14
C THR A 113 -5.17 -16.08 -19.03
N PRO A 114 -5.22 -15.16 -20.00
CA PRO A 114 -4.20 -14.15 -20.32
C PRO A 114 -4.19 -12.98 -19.31
N PRO A 115 -3.03 -12.35 -19.03
CA PRO A 115 -2.95 -11.21 -18.12
C PRO A 115 -3.74 -10.02 -18.67
N ALA A 116 -4.30 -9.20 -17.77
CA ALA A 116 -4.97 -7.96 -18.14
C ALA A 116 -3.93 -6.94 -18.64
N THR A 117 -3.88 -6.73 -19.95
CA THR A 117 -3.06 -5.69 -20.60
C THR A 117 -3.82 -4.36 -20.64
N PRO A 118 -3.15 -3.21 -20.85
CA PRO A 118 -3.81 -1.90 -20.97
C PRO A 118 -4.93 -1.88 -22.04
N THR A 119 -4.73 -2.62 -23.14
CA THR A 119 -5.72 -2.82 -24.20
C THR A 119 -6.98 -3.58 -23.75
N ARG A 120 -6.87 -4.46 -22.73
CA ARG A 120 -7.97 -5.27 -22.23
C ARG A 120 -8.79 -4.58 -21.14
N PHE A 121 -8.22 -3.60 -20.42
CA PHE A 121 -8.95 -2.79 -19.44
C PHE A 121 -10.10 -1.99 -20.06
N ARG A 122 -9.89 -1.51 -21.29
CA ARG A 122 -10.91 -0.76 -22.05
C ARG A 122 -11.94 -1.66 -22.73
N ALA A 123 -11.70 -2.97 -22.76
CA ALA A 123 -12.45 -3.95 -23.53
C ALA A 123 -13.15 -4.98 -22.63
N ALA A 124 -13.51 -4.63 -21.39
CA ALA A 124 -14.52 -5.40 -20.67
C ALA A 124 -15.85 -5.18 -21.40
N PRO A 125 -16.36 -6.15 -22.18
CA PRO A 125 -17.63 -5.97 -22.87
C PRO A 125 -18.72 -6.09 -21.81
N SER A 126 -19.75 -5.24 -21.91
CA SER A 126 -21.04 -5.43 -21.24
C SER A 126 -21.79 -6.63 -21.82
N SER A 127 -21.15 -7.79 -21.95
CA SER A 127 -21.75 -9.00 -22.49
C SER A 127 -22.25 -9.87 -21.35
N SER A 128 -23.58 -9.96 -21.28
CA SER A 128 -24.38 -10.96 -20.60
C SER A 128 -23.90 -12.39 -20.92
N SER A 129 -22.95 -12.89 -20.14
CA SER A 129 -22.64 -14.32 -20.02
C SER A 129 -22.62 -14.63 -18.53
N PRO A 130 -23.15 -15.80 -18.10
CA PRO A 130 -23.36 -16.08 -16.68
C PRO A 130 -22.02 -16.06 -15.97
N ILE A 131 -21.89 -15.09 -15.06
CA ILE A 131 -20.76 -14.98 -14.14
C ILE A 131 -20.65 -16.33 -13.42
N PRO A 132 -19.53 -17.06 -13.52
CA PRO A 132 -19.34 -18.23 -12.68
C PRO A 132 -19.45 -17.77 -11.23
N THR A 133 -20.27 -18.47 -10.45
CA THR A 133 -20.71 -18.14 -9.07
C THR A 133 -19.56 -17.72 -8.12
N ILE A 134 -18.32 -18.05 -8.46
CA ILE A 134 -17.08 -17.70 -7.74
C ILE A 134 -16.77 -16.19 -7.74
N ILE A 135 -17.06 -15.43 -8.81
CA ILE A 135 -16.74 -13.97 -8.82
C ILE A 135 -17.63 -13.22 -7.82
N ARG A 136 -18.85 -13.72 -7.57
CA ARG A 136 -19.74 -13.17 -6.53
C ARG A 136 -19.17 -13.39 -5.11
N PHE A 137 -18.30 -14.38 -4.94
CA PHE A 137 -17.69 -14.73 -3.66
C PHE A 137 -16.51 -13.81 -3.32
N CYS A 138 -15.64 -13.47 -4.29
CA CYS A 138 -14.50 -12.57 -4.05
C CYS A 138 -14.94 -11.16 -3.60
N MET A 139 -15.99 -10.62 -4.20
CA MET A 139 -16.49 -9.29 -3.84
C MET A 139 -17.27 -9.29 -2.50
N SER A 140 -17.85 -10.41 -2.11
CA SER A 140 -18.56 -10.56 -0.82
C SER A 140 -17.61 -10.83 0.35
N ILE A 141 -16.46 -11.49 0.12
CA ILE A 141 -15.48 -11.74 1.18
C ILE A 141 -14.76 -10.45 1.60
N MET A 142 -14.53 -9.50 0.70
CA MET A 142 -13.92 -8.20 1.05
C MET A 142 -14.84 -7.25 1.84
N TRP A 143 -16.14 -7.59 1.99
CA TRP A 143 -17.10 -6.77 2.74
C TRP A 143 -17.74 -7.49 3.93
N SER A 144 -17.19 -8.64 4.33
CA SER A 144 -17.67 -9.42 5.48
C SER A 144 -16.55 -9.84 6.43
N THR A 145 -15.62 -8.93 6.70
CA THR A 145 -14.80 -8.95 7.93
C THR A 145 -14.71 -7.53 8.49
N LYS A 146 -15.87 -7.00 8.86
CA LYS A 146 -15.99 -5.94 9.86
C LYS A 146 -17.12 -6.30 10.82
N ARG A 147 -16.78 -7.10 11.83
CA ARG A 147 -17.35 -7.00 13.16
C ARG A 147 -16.18 -6.90 14.12
#